data_AF-A0A7X9ULW8-F1
#
_entry.id   AF-A0A7X9ULW8-F1
#
_cell.length_a   1.000
_cell.length_b   1.000
_cell.length_c   1.000
_cell.angle_alpha   90.00
_cell.angle_beta   90.00
_cell.angle_gamma   90.00
#
_symmetry.space_group_name_H-M   'P 1'
#
loop_
_entity.id
_entity.type
_entity.pdbx_description
1 polymer ?
#
loop_
_entity_poly.entity_id
_entity_poly.type
_entity_poly.pdbx_seq_one_letter_code
_entity_poly.pdbx_strand_id
1 'polypeptide(L)'
;MANFKYVETITTSQDLLNKLKEEITAFEKFPFESTAGETAENNSWKVFYEEKDAENRISLLILQGTMTIGTTEKPITKKYYVQFTNHAIVPRVITPTPKYVEHSTLTVQLLEGLEGEEPAALPVKTLPTFKLTGHPVLYQWALESHTPTDRNKEKPVYMYINVMNNRLAMVLVADPAVNFLDYKKSFLYVGALKPFKYNLNDVDGNVMLTAGAVIDEPDIATIAKDGTYYYGQYTSAGNNTLQMLKTKSGIEFQSHYPSFITQAPPVGKAFIDPELGDTGLELEPQGFQASKWTSKYHLSPIYVVHPYEGYRGQFDNCIAVTKHNILHLDELIIDVEGKPWHQEVYRYFDTDTQQNFMNLSANQRMGVAILKEVRYSSKQA
;
A
#
# COMPACT_ATOMS: atom_id res chain seq x y z
N MET A 1 -4.75 9.21 -19.36
CA MET A 1 -5.32 10.27 -18.53
C MET A 1 -4.71 10.15 -17.15
N ALA A 2 -4.35 11.26 -16.54
CA ALA A 2 -3.85 11.29 -15.17
C ALA A 2 -5.01 11.10 -14.19
N ASN A 3 -5.34 9.85 -13.86
CA ASN A 3 -6.53 9.54 -13.05
C ASN A 3 -6.16 9.37 -11.57
N PHE A 4 -5.47 10.35 -11.01
CA PHE A 4 -5.01 10.28 -9.62
C PHE A 4 -4.94 11.65 -8.95
N LYS A 5 -5.06 11.66 -7.62
CA LYS A 5 -4.80 12.82 -6.75
C LYS A 5 -3.66 12.45 -5.81
N TYR A 6 -2.58 13.24 -5.82
CA TYR A 6 -1.53 13.14 -4.82
C TYR A 6 -1.79 14.13 -3.68
N VAL A 7 -1.58 13.68 -2.44
CA VAL A 7 -1.79 14.47 -1.22
C VAL A 7 -0.54 14.36 -0.36
N GLU A 8 -0.09 15.50 0.14
CA GLU A 8 0.99 15.64 1.12
C GLU A 8 0.47 16.57 2.22
N THR A 9 0.20 16.02 3.39
CA THR A 9 -0.40 16.75 4.52
C THR A 9 0.13 16.24 5.85
N ILE A 10 -0.12 17.00 6.90
CA ILE A 10 0.17 16.63 8.28
C ILE A 10 -1.15 16.54 9.04
N THR A 11 -1.24 15.58 9.96
CA THR A 11 -2.36 15.42 10.90
C THR A 11 -1.81 14.91 12.23
N THR A 12 -2.67 14.54 13.17
CA THR A 12 -2.32 13.83 14.40
C THR A 12 -2.74 12.37 14.30
N SER A 13 -2.18 11.49 15.12
CA SER A 13 -2.59 10.09 15.11
C SER A 13 -4.06 9.88 15.46
N GLN A 14 -4.61 10.66 16.39
CA GLN A 14 -6.04 10.57 16.75
C GLN A 14 -6.97 11.07 15.63
N ASP A 15 -6.55 12.07 14.84
CA ASP A 15 -7.35 12.65 13.76
C ASP A 15 -7.04 12.05 12.38
N LEU A 16 -6.20 11.01 12.34
CA LEU A 16 -5.69 10.42 11.10
C LEU A 16 -6.80 9.93 10.17
N LEU A 17 -7.80 9.20 10.69
CA LEU A 17 -8.91 8.70 9.88
C LEU A 17 -9.86 9.81 9.42
N ASN A 18 -10.03 10.88 10.22
CA ASN A 18 -10.78 12.07 9.80
C ASN A 18 -10.10 12.72 8.58
N LYS A 19 -8.78 12.91 8.65
CA LYS A 19 -8.01 13.50 7.55
C LYS A 19 -7.96 12.59 6.33
N LEU A 20 -7.79 11.28 6.53
CA LEU A 20 -7.83 10.29 5.46
C LEU A 20 -9.16 10.32 4.69
N LYS A 21 -10.29 10.33 5.41
CA LYS A 21 -11.64 10.46 4.83
C LYS A 21 -11.76 11.73 3.99
N GLU A 22 -11.38 12.88 4.56
CA GLU A 22 -11.43 14.18 3.89
C GLU A 22 -10.66 14.11 2.57
N GLU A 23 -9.41 13.64 2.61
CA GLU A 23 -8.53 13.68 1.44
C GLU A 23 -8.94 12.74 0.31
N ILE A 24 -9.59 11.62 0.64
CA ILE A 24 -10.07 10.62 -0.32
C ILE A 24 -11.44 10.98 -0.92
N THR A 25 -12.33 11.62 -0.15
CA THR A 25 -13.74 11.75 -0.54
C THR A 25 -14.22 13.19 -0.79
N ALA A 26 -13.45 14.22 -0.39
CA ALA A 26 -13.90 15.62 -0.50
C ALA A 26 -13.86 16.21 -1.93
N PHE A 27 -13.41 15.45 -2.93
CA PHE A 27 -13.32 15.91 -4.32
C PHE A 27 -14.16 15.03 -5.25
N GLU A 28 -14.84 15.66 -6.20
CA GLU A 28 -15.74 14.97 -7.13
C GLU A 28 -15.01 14.38 -8.35
N LYS A 29 -13.91 15.02 -8.79
CA LYS A 29 -13.19 14.66 -10.02
C LYS A 29 -11.69 14.74 -9.80
N PHE A 30 -10.95 13.82 -10.43
CA PHE A 30 -9.49 13.88 -10.42
C PHE A 30 -8.98 15.11 -11.19
N PRO A 31 -7.84 15.69 -10.78
CA PRO A 31 -7.14 16.68 -11.59
C PRO A 31 -6.86 16.13 -12.99
N PHE A 32 -7.11 16.92 -14.03
CA PHE A 32 -6.89 16.53 -15.44
C PHE A 32 -6.48 17.74 -16.27
N GLU A 33 -5.77 17.50 -17.38
CA GLU A 33 -5.36 18.55 -18.31
C GLU A 33 -6.18 18.51 -19.61
N SER A 34 -7.19 19.38 -19.68
CA SER A 34 -8.10 19.46 -20.84
C SER A 34 -7.38 19.79 -22.14
N THR A 35 -6.31 20.59 -22.10
CA THR A 35 -5.54 20.99 -23.29
C THR A 35 -4.73 19.84 -23.89
N ALA A 36 -4.47 18.80 -23.09
CA ALA A 36 -3.84 17.54 -23.51
C ALA A 36 -4.86 16.50 -24.02
N GLY A 37 -6.15 16.88 -24.16
CA GLY A 37 -7.21 15.99 -24.63
C GLY A 37 -7.69 14.99 -23.58
N GLU A 38 -7.38 15.23 -22.30
CA GLU A 38 -7.90 14.40 -21.21
C GLU A 38 -9.35 14.74 -20.88
N THR A 39 -10.10 13.73 -20.46
CA THR A 39 -11.45 13.90 -19.95
C THR A 39 -11.45 13.78 -18.43
N ALA A 40 -12.35 14.52 -17.80
CA ALA A 40 -12.48 14.48 -16.35
C ALA A 40 -13.02 13.12 -15.90
N GLU A 41 -12.31 12.46 -14.98
CA GLU A 41 -12.75 11.24 -14.34
C GLU A 41 -13.31 11.52 -12.95
N ASN A 42 -14.50 10.99 -12.66
CA ASN A 42 -15.12 11.15 -11.34
C ASN A 42 -14.42 10.27 -10.30
N ASN A 43 -14.33 10.78 -9.08
CA ASN A 43 -13.94 10.01 -7.91
C ASN A 43 -15.05 9.01 -7.54
N SER A 44 -14.71 7.73 -7.45
CA SER A 44 -15.64 6.64 -7.13
C SER A 44 -15.62 6.23 -5.66
N TRP A 45 -14.66 6.72 -4.87
CA TRP A 45 -14.54 6.41 -3.45
C TRP A 45 -15.72 6.95 -2.66
N LYS A 46 -16.27 6.12 -1.79
CA LYS A 46 -17.37 6.51 -0.89
C LYS A 46 -17.09 6.04 0.53
N VAL A 47 -17.50 6.84 1.51
CA VAL A 47 -17.59 6.38 2.89
C VAL A 47 -18.76 5.40 2.99
N PHE A 48 -18.47 4.14 3.25
CA PHE A 48 -19.47 3.12 3.41
C PHE A 48 -20.05 3.14 4.82
N TYR A 49 -19.18 3.14 5.84
CA TYR A 49 -19.54 3.22 7.25
C TYR A 49 -18.47 4.00 8.00
N GLU A 50 -18.85 4.70 9.06
CA GLU A 50 -17.92 5.30 10.00
C GLU A 50 -18.44 5.18 11.43
N GLU A 51 -17.55 4.89 12.35
CA GLU A 51 -17.79 4.95 13.79
C GLU A 51 -16.92 6.04 14.40
N LYS A 52 -17.50 6.75 15.37
CA LYS A 52 -16.84 7.89 16.01
C LYS A 52 -16.88 7.77 17.52
N ASP A 53 -15.87 8.34 18.15
CA ASP A 53 -15.84 8.51 19.59
C ASP A 53 -16.64 9.74 20.07
N ALA A 54 -16.60 9.99 21.38
CA ALA A 54 -17.31 11.11 22.01
C ALA A 54 -16.84 12.49 21.52
N GLU A 55 -15.59 12.59 21.04
CA GLU A 55 -15.01 13.81 20.48
C GLU A 55 -15.19 13.92 18.95
N ASN A 56 -16.04 13.08 18.35
CA ASN A 56 -16.34 13.06 16.91
C ASN A 56 -15.10 12.73 16.04
N ARG A 57 -14.11 12.03 16.61
CA ARG A 57 -12.97 11.45 15.90
C ARG A 57 -13.33 10.06 15.41
N ILE A 58 -12.91 9.72 14.20
CA ILE A 58 -13.26 8.45 13.56
C ILE A 58 -12.37 7.34 14.14
N SER A 59 -13.00 6.38 14.81
CA SER A 59 -12.35 5.18 15.35
C SER A 59 -12.31 4.03 14.34
N LEU A 60 -13.33 3.93 13.48
CA LEU A 60 -13.44 2.92 12.44
C LEU A 60 -14.00 3.57 11.16
N LEU A 61 -13.34 3.34 10.03
CA LEU A 61 -13.73 3.84 8.72
C LEU A 61 -13.79 2.69 7.72
N ILE A 62 -14.94 2.47 7.10
CA ILE A 62 -15.06 1.56 5.95
C ILE A 62 -15.21 2.40 4.69
N LEU A 63 -14.26 2.25 3.76
CA LEU A 63 -14.28 2.87 2.45
C LEU A 63 -14.73 1.84 1.40
N GLN A 64 -15.63 2.25 0.52
CA GLN A 64 -15.99 1.49 -0.68
C GLN A 64 -15.16 2.02 -1.86
N GLY A 65 -14.27 1.18 -2.37
CA GLY A 65 -13.56 1.39 -3.63
C GLY A 65 -14.28 0.71 -4.80
N THR A 66 -14.00 1.16 -6.02
CA THR A 66 -14.52 0.53 -7.23
C THR A 66 -13.37 0.27 -8.19
N MET A 67 -13.11 -1.00 -8.47
CA MET A 67 -12.13 -1.37 -9.48
C MET A 67 -12.81 -1.53 -10.83
N THR A 68 -12.16 -1.05 -11.89
CA THR A 68 -12.55 -1.35 -13.27
C THR A 68 -11.36 -1.97 -13.99
N ILE A 69 -11.52 -3.23 -14.40
CA ILE A 69 -10.51 -4.04 -15.08
C ILE A 69 -11.13 -4.60 -16.37
N GLY A 70 -10.35 -4.74 -17.43
CA GLY A 70 -10.82 -5.31 -18.70
C GLY A 70 -10.23 -4.57 -19.89
N THR A 71 -10.75 -4.84 -21.09
CA THR A 71 -10.45 -4.03 -22.27
C THR A 71 -11.39 -2.84 -22.35
N THR A 72 -11.03 -1.80 -23.11
CA THR A 72 -11.90 -0.65 -23.37
C THR A 72 -13.27 -1.06 -23.93
N GLU A 73 -13.32 -2.16 -24.68
CA GLU A 73 -14.54 -2.71 -25.28
C GLU A 73 -15.40 -3.50 -24.28
N LYS A 74 -14.80 -4.07 -23.23
CA LYS A 74 -15.48 -4.91 -22.23
C LYS A 74 -14.93 -4.64 -20.82
N PRO A 75 -15.22 -3.45 -20.25
CA PRO A 75 -14.84 -3.16 -18.87
C PRO A 75 -15.69 -3.98 -17.90
N ILE A 76 -15.04 -4.59 -16.91
CA ILE A 76 -15.68 -5.30 -15.80
C ILE A 76 -15.41 -4.49 -14.54
N THR A 77 -16.47 -4.19 -13.80
CA THR A 77 -16.39 -3.33 -12.61
C THR A 77 -16.80 -4.11 -11.37
N LYS A 78 -16.04 -3.98 -10.28
CA LYS A 78 -16.30 -4.64 -9.00
C LYS A 78 -16.03 -3.70 -7.84
N LYS A 79 -16.94 -3.67 -6.87
CA LYS A 79 -16.75 -2.96 -5.60
C LYS A 79 -15.90 -3.80 -4.66
N TYR A 80 -15.10 -3.13 -3.84
CA TYR A 80 -14.39 -3.76 -2.73
C TYR A 80 -14.41 -2.81 -1.54
N TYR A 81 -14.23 -3.38 -0.35
CA TYR A 81 -14.39 -2.65 0.90
C TYR A 81 -13.11 -2.76 1.72
N VAL A 82 -12.69 -1.64 2.29
CA VAL A 82 -11.49 -1.56 3.13
C VAL A 82 -11.88 -0.93 4.44
N GLN A 83 -11.62 -1.64 5.53
CA GLN A 83 -11.81 -1.13 6.88
C GLN A 83 -10.48 -0.66 7.47
N PHE A 84 -10.50 0.52 8.06
CA PHE A 84 -9.43 1.08 8.87
C PHE A 84 -9.92 1.22 10.30
N THR A 85 -9.15 0.73 11.27
CA THR A 85 -9.43 0.90 12.70
C THR A 85 -8.27 1.66 13.35
N ASN A 86 -8.58 2.73 14.08
CA ASN A 86 -7.59 3.59 14.73
C ASN A 86 -7.34 3.20 16.18
N HIS A 87 -6.16 2.61 16.44
CA HIS A 87 -5.81 2.14 17.77
C HIS A 87 -5.31 3.22 18.72
N ALA A 88 -5.14 4.45 18.23
CA ALA A 88 -5.00 5.63 19.09
C ALA A 88 -6.31 6.00 19.83
N ILE A 89 -7.45 5.49 19.36
CA ILE A 89 -8.78 5.72 19.93
C ILE A 89 -9.35 4.43 20.54
N VAL A 90 -9.26 3.31 19.81
CA VAL A 90 -9.82 2.01 20.22
C VAL A 90 -8.68 1.00 20.41
N PRO A 91 -8.33 0.63 21.66
CA PRO A 91 -7.25 -0.32 21.92
C PRO A 91 -7.46 -1.66 21.21
N ARG A 92 -6.39 -2.29 20.71
CA ARG A 92 -6.49 -3.66 20.17
C ARG A 92 -6.87 -4.66 21.25
N VAL A 93 -7.74 -5.60 20.90
CA VAL A 93 -8.07 -6.77 21.75
C VAL A 93 -7.04 -7.86 21.48
N ILE A 94 -5.90 -7.78 22.13
CA ILE A 94 -4.79 -8.74 22.00
C ILE A 94 -4.34 -9.25 23.36
N THR A 95 -3.89 -10.51 23.41
CA THR A 95 -3.39 -11.16 24.62
C THR A 95 -1.95 -11.67 24.39
N PRO A 96 -0.98 -11.30 25.23
CA PRO A 96 -1.12 -10.39 26.38
C PRO A 96 -1.33 -8.94 25.93
N THR A 97 -2.03 -8.16 26.77
CA THR A 97 -2.18 -6.72 26.54
C THR A 97 -0.80 -6.04 26.56
N PRO A 98 -0.47 -5.17 25.59
CA PRO A 98 0.77 -4.44 25.58
C PRO A 98 0.95 -3.60 26.84
N LYS A 99 2.22 -3.43 27.26
CA LYS A 99 2.57 -2.54 28.39
C LYS A 99 2.57 -1.05 28.00
N TYR A 100 2.42 -0.74 26.72
CA TYR A 100 2.38 0.61 26.17
C TYR A 100 0.97 0.94 25.66
N VAL A 101 0.65 2.23 25.57
CA VAL A 101 -0.59 2.71 24.98
C VAL A 101 -0.38 2.91 23.50
N GLU A 102 -1.27 2.36 22.69
CA GLU A 102 -1.21 2.51 21.24
C GLU A 102 -1.63 3.94 20.84
N HIS A 103 -0.83 4.56 19.99
CA HIS A 103 -0.99 5.92 19.52
C HIS A 103 -0.49 6.11 18.07
N SER A 104 0.08 5.10 17.43
CA SER A 104 0.76 5.12 16.13
C SER A 104 0.52 3.83 15.36
N THR A 105 -0.65 3.22 15.57
CA THR A 105 -1.05 1.92 15.02
C THR A 105 -2.45 2.02 14.44
N LEU A 106 -2.59 1.65 13.16
CA LEU A 106 -3.88 1.32 12.53
C LEU A 106 -3.93 -0.18 12.26
N THR A 107 -5.14 -0.72 12.23
CA THR A 107 -5.42 -1.99 11.55
C THR A 107 -6.14 -1.69 10.24
N VAL A 108 -5.72 -2.36 9.17
CA VAL A 108 -6.37 -2.29 7.87
C VAL A 108 -6.82 -3.69 7.46
N GLN A 109 -8.05 -3.81 6.97
CA GLN A 109 -8.63 -5.09 6.62
C GLN A 109 -9.38 -5.01 5.30
N LEU A 110 -9.18 -6.03 4.46
CA LEU A 110 -9.90 -6.17 3.21
C LEU A 110 -11.17 -6.99 3.44
N LEU A 111 -12.30 -6.48 2.96
CA LEU A 111 -13.63 -7.05 3.18
C LEU A 111 -14.31 -7.35 1.84
N GLU A 112 -14.94 -8.52 1.74
CA GLU A 112 -15.66 -8.94 0.54
C GLU A 112 -17.01 -9.61 0.85
N GLY A 113 -17.96 -9.40 -0.07
CA GLY A 113 -19.26 -10.05 -0.04
C GLY A 113 -20.13 -9.49 1.07
N LEU A 114 -20.60 -8.26 0.91
CA LEU A 114 -21.58 -7.64 1.81
C LEU A 114 -22.75 -8.61 2.07
N GLU A 115 -23.10 -8.80 3.34
CA GLU A 115 -24.28 -9.58 3.71
C GLU A 115 -25.54 -8.70 3.66
N GLY A 116 -26.60 -9.23 3.04
CA GLY A 116 -27.83 -8.49 2.80
C GLY A 116 -27.86 -7.77 1.45
N GLU A 117 -28.82 -6.85 1.30
CA GLU A 117 -28.97 -6.03 0.10
C GLU A 117 -28.02 -4.83 0.13
N GLU A 118 -27.57 -4.40 -1.05
CA GLU A 118 -26.77 -3.18 -1.18
C GLU A 118 -27.59 -1.97 -0.70
N PRO A 119 -27.04 -1.14 0.21
CA PRO A 119 -27.78 -0.04 0.80
C PRO A 119 -28.13 1.04 -0.24
N ALA A 120 -29.36 1.57 -0.16
CA ALA A 120 -29.82 2.62 -1.07
C ALA A 120 -29.12 3.98 -0.85
N ALA A 121 -28.56 4.21 0.35
CA ALA A 121 -27.86 5.43 0.72
C ALA A 121 -26.61 5.12 1.56
N LEU A 122 -25.56 5.92 1.35
CA LEU A 122 -24.31 5.87 2.09
C LEU A 122 -24.05 7.23 2.78
N PRO A 123 -23.36 7.27 3.94
CA PRO A 123 -22.88 6.12 4.71
C PRO A 123 -24.02 5.35 5.40
N VAL A 124 -23.85 4.05 5.62
CA VAL A 124 -24.77 3.26 6.44
C VAL A 124 -24.62 3.63 7.92
N LYS A 125 -25.70 3.48 8.70
CA LYS A 125 -25.73 3.88 10.12
C LYS A 125 -25.35 2.77 11.10
N THR A 126 -25.38 1.53 10.63
CA THR A 126 -25.08 0.33 11.43
C THR A 126 -23.88 -0.36 10.82
N LEU A 127 -23.00 -0.90 11.67
CA LEU A 127 -21.83 -1.64 11.21
C LEU A 127 -22.29 -2.81 10.30
N PRO A 128 -21.89 -2.83 9.02
CA PRO A 128 -22.23 -3.90 8.09
C PRO A 128 -21.46 -5.19 8.39
N THR A 129 -22.03 -6.32 7.99
CA THR A 129 -21.37 -7.63 8.02
C THR A 129 -20.93 -8.04 6.61
N PHE A 130 -19.79 -8.70 6.52
CA PHE A 130 -19.23 -9.22 5.28
C PHE A 130 -18.99 -10.72 5.40
N LYS A 131 -19.21 -11.46 4.31
CA LYS A 131 -19.00 -12.91 4.24
C LYS A 131 -17.54 -13.29 4.43
N LEU A 132 -16.64 -12.45 3.93
CA LEU A 132 -15.22 -12.71 3.85
C LEU A 132 -14.45 -11.52 4.39
N THR A 133 -13.50 -11.80 5.28
CA THR A 133 -12.65 -10.79 5.90
C THR A 133 -11.23 -11.29 5.93
N GLY A 134 -10.30 -10.55 5.31
CA GLY A 134 -8.89 -10.89 5.35
C GLY A 134 -8.32 -10.78 6.76
N HIS A 135 -7.15 -11.37 7.01
CA HIS A 135 -6.46 -11.18 8.28
C HIS A 135 -6.18 -9.67 8.51
N PRO A 136 -6.45 -9.12 9.70
CA PRO A 136 -6.12 -7.75 10.09
C PRO A 136 -4.64 -7.40 9.85
N VAL A 137 -4.35 -6.46 8.94
CA VAL A 137 -2.98 -6.04 8.64
C VAL A 137 -2.62 -4.83 9.48
N LEU A 138 -1.51 -4.89 10.22
CA LEU A 138 -1.07 -3.75 11.03
C LEU A 138 -0.43 -2.68 10.14
N TYR A 139 -0.71 -1.42 10.44
CA TYR A 139 -0.07 -0.30 9.78
C TYR A 139 0.46 0.68 10.83
N GLN A 140 1.78 0.66 11.03
CA GLN A 140 2.43 1.34 12.15
C GLN A 140 3.54 2.26 11.67
N TRP A 141 3.60 3.46 12.26
CA TRP A 141 4.60 4.49 11.91
C TRP A 141 5.48 4.89 13.09
N ALA A 142 5.40 4.21 14.23
CA ALA A 142 6.35 4.37 15.33
C ALA A 142 6.54 3.08 16.13
N LEU A 143 7.69 2.96 16.80
CA LEU A 143 7.99 1.94 17.80
C LEU A 143 7.43 2.37 19.16
N GLU A 144 6.16 2.02 19.43
CA GLU A 144 5.43 2.44 20.63
C GLU A 144 5.98 1.86 21.94
N SER A 145 6.77 0.80 21.87
CA SER A 145 7.46 0.22 23.03
C SER A 145 8.74 0.96 23.41
N HIS A 146 9.21 1.91 22.60
CA HIS A 146 10.43 2.66 22.87
C HIS A 146 10.24 3.59 24.07
N THR A 147 11.20 3.54 25.00
CA THR A 147 11.23 4.42 26.17
C THR A 147 12.64 4.97 26.37
N PRO A 148 12.80 6.27 26.70
CA PRO A 148 11.75 7.29 26.82
C PRO A 148 11.28 7.82 25.45
N THR A 149 10.01 8.23 25.36
CA THR A 149 9.48 8.97 24.20
C THR A 149 8.39 9.95 24.63
N ASP A 150 8.34 11.11 23.99
CA ASP A 150 7.26 12.10 24.15
C ASP A 150 6.12 11.88 23.15
N ARG A 151 6.20 10.81 22.35
CA ARG A 151 5.19 10.47 21.35
C ARG A 151 3.90 10.02 22.02
N ASN A 152 2.78 10.56 21.54
CA ASN A 152 1.43 10.20 21.97
C ASN A 152 0.45 10.46 20.81
N LYS A 153 -0.84 10.21 21.03
CA LYS A 153 -1.87 10.28 19.98
C LYS A 153 -2.11 11.68 19.38
N GLU A 154 -1.66 12.73 20.06
CA GLU A 154 -1.82 14.12 19.65
C GLU A 154 -0.62 14.61 18.82
N LYS A 155 0.43 13.79 18.69
CA LYS A 155 1.64 14.19 17.97
C LYS A 155 1.47 14.11 16.45
N PRO A 156 2.24 14.92 15.70
CA PRO A 156 2.11 14.99 14.26
C PRO A 156 2.50 13.68 13.55
N VAL A 157 1.78 13.42 12.46
CA VAL A 157 1.99 12.34 11.51
C VAL A 157 1.95 12.94 10.11
N TYR A 158 3.02 12.75 9.35
CA TYR A 158 3.07 13.11 7.94
C TYR A 158 2.37 12.03 7.12
N MET A 159 1.46 12.45 6.26
CA MET A 159 0.64 11.59 5.44
C MET A 159 0.82 11.93 3.97
N TYR A 160 1.30 10.95 3.20
CA TYR A 160 1.48 11.03 1.76
C TYR A 160 0.57 10.01 1.11
N ILE A 161 -0.36 10.43 0.24
CA ILE A 161 -1.33 9.52 -0.38
C ILE A 161 -1.36 9.77 -1.87
N ASN A 162 -1.38 8.70 -2.65
CA ASN A 162 -1.87 8.73 -4.02
C ASN A 162 -3.22 8.01 -4.07
N VAL A 163 -4.26 8.74 -4.44
CA VAL A 163 -5.64 8.27 -4.56
C VAL A 163 -5.95 8.02 -6.03
N MET A 164 -6.43 6.82 -6.34
CA MET A 164 -6.99 6.44 -7.65
C MET A 164 -8.28 5.66 -7.41
N ASN A 165 -9.23 5.67 -8.36
CA ASN A 165 -10.46 4.87 -8.23
C ASN A 165 -10.20 3.39 -7.92
N ASN A 166 -9.18 2.83 -8.57
CA ASN A 166 -8.82 1.43 -8.43
C ASN A 166 -8.07 1.11 -7.13
N ARG A 167 -7.35 2.08 -6.52
CA ARG A 167 -6.45 1.80 -5.37
C ARG A 167 -6.03 3.04 -4.59
N LEU A 168 -5.58 2.81 -3.36
CA LEU A 168 -4.85 3.76 -2.51
C LEU A 168 -3.42 3.27 -2.30
N ALA A 169 -2.45 4.18 -2.42
CA ALA A 169 -1.08 3.96 -1.97
C ALA A 169 -0.72 5.08 -1.01
N MET A 170 -0.24 4.74 0.18
CA MET A 170 -0.03 5.69 1.27
C MET A 170 1.29 5.45 1.98
N VAL A 171 1.94 6.52 2.43
CA VAL A 171 3.04 6.47 3.38
C VAL A 171 2.69 7.33 4.59
N LEU A 172 2.84 6.74 5.78
CA LEU A 172 2.76 7.44 7.06
C LEU A 172 4.15 7.52 7.67
N VAL A 173 4.49 8.71 8.15
CA VAL A 173 5.76 8.96 8.83
C VAL A 173 5.49 9.67 10.14
N ALA A 174 5.91 9.07 11.25
CA ALA A 174 5.96 9.75 12.54
C ALA A 174 6.92 10.94 12.48
N ASP A 175 6.57 12.04 13.16
CA ASP A 175 7.46 13.20 13.23
C ASP A 175 8.80 12.86 13.91
N PRO A 176 9.94 12.94 13.20
CA PRO A 176 11.25 12.62 13.76
C PRO A 176 11.71 13.63 14.82
N ALA A 177 11.11 14.84 14.87
CA ALA A 177 11.44 15.85 15.88
C ALA A 177 10.90 15.50 17.27
N VAL A 178 9.84 14.68 17.35
CA VAL A 178 9.30 14.19 18.63
C VAL A 178 10.26 13.18 19.26
N ASN A 179 10.70 12.20 18.46
CA ASN A 179 11.76 11.26 18.84
C ASN A 179 12.35 10.62 17.58
N PHE A 180 13.67 10.72 17.44
CA PHE A 180 14.41 10.22 16.27
C PHE A 180 14.61 8.69 16.29
N LEU A 181 14.52 8.04 17.46
CA LEU A 181 14.78 6.61 17.60
C LEU A 181 13.54 5.74 17.39
N ASP A 182 12.35 6.31 17.56
CA ASP A 182 11.09 5.56 17.49
C ASP A 182 10.33 5.74 16.17
N TYR A 183 10.63 6.77 15.37
CA TYR A 183 9.85 7.04 14.16
C TYR A 183 10.08 5.98 13.08
N LYS A 184 9.03 5.71 12.31
CA LYS A 184 9.06 4.81 11.16
C LYS A 184 8.36 5.44 9.96
N LYS A 185 8.77 4.97 8.79
CA LYS A 185 8.26 5.32 7.47
C LYS A 185 7.57 4.07 6.92
N SER A 186 6.25 4.06 6.99
CA SER A 186 5.47 2.87 6.71
C SER A 186 4.64 3.04 5.44
N PHE A 187 4.74 2.08 4.54
CA PHE A 187 3.99 2.06 3.29
C PHE A 187 2.75 1.18 3.40
N LEU A 188 1.68 1.58 2.72
CA LEU A 188 0.44 0.84 2.55
C LEU A 188 0.04 0.86 1.07
N TYR A 189 -0.40 -0.29 0.57
CA TYR A 189 -1.11 -0.40 -0.69
C TYR A 189 -2.40 -1.16 -0.45
N VAL A 190 -3.53 -0.61 -0.91
CA VAL A 190 -4.81 -1.31 -0.92
C VAL A 190 -5.59 -1.02 -2.18
N GLY A 191 -6.12 -2.05 -2.82
CA GLY A 191 -6.91 -1.91 -4.04
C GLY A 191 -6.42 -2.81 -5.16
N ALA A 192 -6.90 -2.52 -6.37
CA ALA A 192 -6.61 -3.35 -7.52
C ALA A 192 -5.16 -3.23 -7.99
N LEU A 193 -4.58 -4.35 -8.43
CA LEU A 193 -3.31 -4.33 -9.16
C LEU A 193 -3.54 -3.89 -10.61
N LYS A 194 -2.50 -3.38 -11.26
CA LYS A 194 -2.48 -3.22 -12.70
C LYS A 194 -2.28 -4.60 -13.35
N PRO A 195 -3.30 -5.16 -14.04
CA PRO A 195 -3.22 -6.49 -14.62
C PRO A 195 -2.32 -6.53 -15.86
N PHE A 196 -1.75 -7.70 -16.14
CA PHE A 196 -1.09 -7.94 -17.43
C PHE A 196 -2.11 -8.19 -18.54
N LYS A 197 -1.69 -8.01 -19.79
CA LYS A 197 -2.52 -8.19 -20.99
C LYS A 197 -3.29 -9.53 -21.01
N TYR A 198 -2.67 -10.61 -20.50
CA TYR A 198 -3.27 -11.95 -20.49
C TYR A 198 -4.04 -12.29 -19.20
N ASN A 199 -4.08 -11.38 -18.22
CA ASN A 199 -4.82 -11.53 -16.95
C ASN A 199 -5.92 -10.47 -16.79
N LEU A 200 -6.39 -9.87 -17.90
CA LEU A 200 -7.45 -8.84 -17.88
C LEU A 200 -8.83 -9.36 -17.45
N ASN A 201 -8.98 -10.67 -17.32
CA ASN A 201 -10.22 -11.34 -16.90
C ASN A 201 -10.25 -11.69 -15.40
N ASP A 202 -9.14 -11.58 -14.68
CA ASP A 202 -9.07 -11.83 -13.24
C ASP A 202 -9.49 -10.58 -12.48
N VAL A 203 -10.79 -10.27 -12.51
CA VAL A 203 -11.36 -9.11 -11.82
C VAL A 203 -11.74 -9.46 -10.39
N ASP A 204 -12.17 -10.71 -10.16
CA ASP A 204 -12.73 -11.09 -8.87
C ASP A 204 -11.71 -11.07 -7.74
N GLY A 205 -10.46 -11.47 -7.98
CA GLY A 205 -9.47 -11.54 -6.91
C GLY A 205 -8.49 -10.38 -6.87
N ASN A 206 -8.52 -9.43 -7.83
CA ASN A 206 -7.39 -8.53 -8.10
C ASN A 206 -7.17 -7.42 -7.10
N VAL A 207 -7.82 -7.49 -5.95
CA VAL A 207 -7.64 -6.54 -4.86
C VAL A 207 -6.61 -7.09 -3.92
N MET A 208 -5.68 -6.24 -3.53
CA MET A 208 -4.58 -6.59 -2.66
C MET A 208 -4.56 -5.63 -1.47
N LEU A 209 -4.04 -6.12 -0.35
CA LEU A 209 -3.69 -5.33 0.81
C LEU A 209 -2.28 -5.70 1.29
N THR A 210 -1.46 -4.67 1.55
CA THR A 210 -0.24 -4.80 2.32
C THR A 210 0.05 -3.51 3.09
N ALA A 211 0.68 -3.63 4.26
CA ALA A 211 1.11 -2.48 5.04
C ALA A 211 2.38 -2.77 5.85
N GLY A 212 3.13 -1.73 6.19
CA GLY A 212 4.31 -1.85 7.04
C GLY A 212 3.96 -1.84 8.53
N ALA A 213 4.58 -2.74 9.31
CA ALA A 213 4.39 -2.82 10.74
C ALA A 213 5.73 -2.94 11.48
N VAL A 214 5.70 -2.54 12.75
CA VAL A 214 6.83 -2.66 13.68
C VAL A 214 6.75 -3.97 14.46
N ILE A 215 5.53 -4.37 14.81
CA ILE A 215 5.22 -5.63 15.49
C ILE A 215 5.25 -6.76 14.47
N ASP A 216 5.85 -7.88 14.88
CA ASP A 216 5.94 -9.09 14.07
C ASP A 216 4.55 -9.60 13.66
N GLU A 217 4.42 -9.98 12.39
CA GLU A 217 3.18 -10.57 11.89
C GLU A 217 2.97 -11.97 12.52
N PRO A 218 1.72 -12.38 12.79
CA PRO A 218 1.46 -13.69 13.36
C PRO A 218 1.82 -14.79 12.36
N ASP A 219 2.35 -15.90 12.88
CA ASP A 219 2.59 -17.08 12.06
C ASP A 219 1.26 -17.77 11.66
N ILE A 220 1.34 -18.62 10.63
CA ILE A 220 0.17 -19.33 10.12
C ILE A 220 -0.48 -20.23 11.19
N ALA A 221 0.32 -20.78 12.11
CA ALA A 221 -0.17 -21.63 13.18
C ALA A 221 -1.02 -20.84 14.18
N THR A 222 -0.68 -19.57 14.42
CA THR A 222 -1.44 -18.65 15.26
C THR A 222 -2.73 -18.24 14.57
N ILE A 223 -2.68 -17.90 13.28
CA ILE A 223 -3.88 -17.58 12.48
C ILE A 223 -4.84 -18.79 12.44
N ALA A 224 -4.30 -20.01 12.28
CA ALA A 224 -5.08 -21.24 12.26
C ALA A 224 -5.78 -21.55 13.59
N LYS A 225 -5.24 -21.12 14.73
CA LYS A 225 -5.87 -21.28 16.05
C LYS A 225 -7.06 -20.36 16.26
N ASP A 226 -6.99 -19.13 15.75
CA ASP A 226 -8.12 -18.20 15.74
C ASP A 226 -9.24 -18.76 14.84
N GLY A 227 -8.87 -19.29 13.67
CA GLY A 227 -9.79 -19.92 12.72
C GLY A 227 -10.65 -18.94 11.95
N THR A 228 -10.91 -17.74 12.50
CA THR A 228 -11.70 -16.67 11.87
C THR A 228 -11.12 -16.22 10.53
N TYR A 229 -9.80 -16.09 10.45
CA TYR A 229 -9.09 -15.57 9.28
C TYR A 229 -8.28 -16.62 8.55
N TYR A 230 -8.50 -17.91 8.83
CA TYR A 230 -7.69 -18.99 8.26
C TYR A 230 -8.31 -19.57 6.99
N TYR A 231 -7.65 -19.33 5.87
CA TYR A 231 -8.05 -19.76 4.52
C TYR A 231 -7.11 -20.85 3.96
N GLY A 232 -6.48 -21.64 4.84
CA GLY A 232 -5.53 -22.70 4.48
C GLY A 232 -4.07 -22.33 4.71
N GLN A 233 -3.16 -23.25 4.37
CA GLN A 233 -1.74 -23.18 4.74
C GLN A 233 -0.98 -21.95 4.21
N TYR A 234 -1.45 -21.33 3.12
CA TYR A 234 -0.81 -20.16 2.52
C TYR A 234 -1.57 -18.85 2.80
N THR A 235 -2.45 -18.83 3.80
CA THR A 235 -3.13 -17.60 4.24
C THR A 235 -2.13 -16.50 4.56
N SER A 236 -2.40 -15.29 4.07
CA SER A 236 -1.54 -14.12 4.22
C SER A 236 -1.90 -13.29 5.44
N ALA A 237 -0.90 -12.99 6.28
CA ALA A 237 -1.03 -12.00 7.35
C ALA A 237 -1.00 -10.54 6.84
N GLY A 238 -0.41 -10.30 5.66
CA GLY A 238 -0.46 -9.04 4.91
C GLY A 238 0.66 -8.03 5.20
N ASN A 239 1.53 -8.27 6.18
CA ASN A 239 2.61 -7.33 6.53
C ASN A 239 3.92 -7.61 5.75
N ASN A 240 4.43 -8.85 5.77
CA ASN A 240 5.54 -9.24 4.88
C ASN A 240 5.07 -9.86 3.57
N THR A 241 3.79 -10.22 3.50
CA THR A 241 3.17 -10.84 2.33
C THR A 241 2.16 -9.88 1.71
N LEU A 242 1.85 -10.09 0.44
CA LEU A 242 0.80 -9.36 -0.27
C LEU A 242 -0.49 -10.17 -0.15
N GLN A 243 -1.45 -9.68 0.65
CA GLN A 243 -2.72 -10.36 0.88
C GLN A 243 -3.66 -10.07 -0.30
N MET A 244 -3.83 -11.03 -1.19
CA MET A 244 -4.77 -10.92 -2.32
C MET A 244 -6.14 -11.42 -1.93
N LEU A 245 -7.20 -10.76 -2.40
CA LEU A 245 -8.57 -11.15 -2.11
C LEU A 245 -8.85 -12.59 -2.54
N LYS A 246 -8.49 -12.93 -3.78
CA LYS A 246 -8.53 -14.31 -4.30
C LYS A 246 -7.34 -14.60 -5.22
N THR A 247 -6.87 -15.84 -5.18
CA THR A 247 -5.99 -16.40 -6.20
C THR A 247 -6.74 -16.56 -7.52
N LYS A 248 -6.01 -16.79 -8.63
CA LYS A 248 -6.60 -17.08 -9.93
C LYS A 248 -7.45 -18.36 -9.90
N SER A 249 -7.10 -19.30 -9.03
CA SER A 249 -7.84 -20.55 -8.78
C SER A 249 -9.04 -20.37 -7.84
N GLY A 250 -9.23 -19.18 -7.26
CA GLY A 250 -10.38 -18.85 -6.42
C GLY A 250 -10.19 -19.06 -4.91
N ILE A 251 -8.97 -19.31 -4.44
CA ILE A 251 -8.69 -19.45 -3.00
C ILE A 251 -8.50 -18.05 -2.38
N GLU A 252 -9.14 -17.80 -1.25
CA GLU A 252 -9.24 -16.46 -0.65
C GLU A 252 -8.02 -16.12 0.22
N PHE A 253 -7.64 -14.83 0.27
CA PHE A 253 -6.63 -14.26 1.18
C PHE A 253 -5.27 -14.99 1.22
N GLN A 254 -4.81 -15.51 0.09
CA GLN A 254 -3.53 -16.23 0.00
C GLN A 254 -2.33 -15.27 -0.16
N SER A 255 -1.19 -15.74 0.33
CA SER A 255 0.10 -15.03 0.31
C SER A 255 0.66 -14.93 -1.10
N HIS A 256 0.87 -13.69 -1.53
CA HIS A 256 1.65 -13.37 -2.71
C HIS A 256 2.92 -12.61 -2.29
N TYR A 257 3.89 -12.58 -3.19
CA TYR A 257 5.19 -11.99 -2.94
C TYR A 257 5.49 -10.93 -3.99
N PRO A 258 6.22 -9.88 -3.64
CA PRO A 258 6.72 -8.96 -4.64
C PRO A 258 7.89 -9.57 -5.42
N SER A 259 7.98 -9.20 -6.69
CA SER A 259 9.13 -9.49 -7.54
C SER A 259 9.57 -8.20 -8.22
N PHE A 260 10.88 -8.04 -8.37
CA PHE A 260 11.49 -6.85 -8.97
C PHE A 260 12.52 -7.28 -10.00
N ILE A 261 12.60 -6.50 -11.07
CA ILE A 261 13.76 -6.52 -11.97
C ILE A 261 14.84 -5.68 -11.30
N THR A 262 15.55 -6.31 -10.37
CA THR A 262 16.67 -5.67 -9.65
C THR A 262 17.94 -6.47 -9.83
N GLN A 263 19.03 -5.94 -9.31
CA GLN A 263 20.36 -6.49 -9.49
C GLN A 263 20.54 -7.78 -8.68
N ALA A 264 21.67 -8.46 -8.89
CA ALA A 264 21.97 -9.73 -8.24
C ALA A 264 21.83 -9.60 -6.71
N PRO A 265 21.18 -10.58 -6.04
CA PRO A 265 21.03 -10.56 -4.59
C PRO A 265 22.41 -10.59 -3.89
N PRO A 266 22.54 -9.97 -2.70
CA PRO A 266 23.78 -9.99 -1.94
C PRO A 266 24.12 -11.42 -1.48
N VAL A 267 25.38 -11.65 -1.10
CA VAL A 267 25.82 -12.88 -0.45
C VAL A 267 24.87 -13.25 0.71
N GLY A 268 24.43 -14.50 0.73
CA GLY A 268 23.53 -15.11 1.71
C GLY A 268 22.05 -14.96 1.35
N LYS A 269 21.74 -14.29 0.24
CA LYS A 269 20.36 -14.02 -0.22
C LYS A 269 20.09 -14.52 -1.63
N ALA A 270 21.10 -15.09 -2.30
CA ALA A 270 21.00 -15.68 -3.63
C ALA A 270 20.65 -17.17 -3.59
N PHE A 271 20.35 -17.73 -4.76
CA PHE A 271 20.41 -19.19 -4.95
C PHE A 271 21.86 -19.64 -4.74
N ILE A 272 22.06 -20.59 -3.81
CA ILE A 272 23.35 -21.21 -3.54
C ILE A 272 23.47 -22.40 -4.51
N ASP A 273 24.40 -22.28 -5.45
CA ASP A 273 24.68 -23.36 -6.38
C ASP A 273 25.39 -24.51 -5.66
N PRO A 274 25.02 -25.78 -5.90
CA PRO A 274 25.62 -26.92 -5.19
C PRO A 274 27.12 -27.12 -5.45
N GLU A 275 27.64 -26.64 -6.59
CA GLU A 275 29.05 -26.78 -6.98
C GLU A 275 29.82 -25.46 -6.82
N LEU A 276 29.20 -24.33 -7.15
CA LEU A 276 29.82 -23.00 -7.13
C LEU A 276 29.64 -22.27 -5.79
N GLY A 277 28.80 -22.79 -4.89
CA GLY A 277 28.48 -22.15 -3.63
C GLY A 277 27.59 -20.92 -3.80
N ASP A 278 27.65 -20.00 -2.84
CA ASP A 278 26.88 -18.76 -2.90
C ASP A 278 27.46 -17.84 -3.97
N THR A 279 26.75 -17.73 -5.10
CA THR A 279 27.13 -16.87 -6.21
C THR A 279 26.72 -15.41 -6.01
N GLY A 280 26.14 -15.08 -4.85
CA GLY A 280 25.85 -13.71 -4.46
C GLY A 280 27.10 -12.84 -4.61
N LEU A 281 26.92 -11.64 -5.14
CA LEU A 281 28.00 -10.66 -5.26
C LEU A 281 27.86 -9.66 -4.12
N GLU A 282 28.95 -9.39 -3.41
CA GLU A 282 29.00 -8.21 -2.55
C GLU A 282 29.03 -6.98 -3.46
N LEU A 283 27.90 -6.27 -3.47
CA LEU A 283 27.73 -5.12 -4.35
C LEU A 283 28.53 -3.95 -3.78
N GLU A 284 29.37 -3.34 -4.61
CA GLU A 284 30.12 -2.16 -4.20
C GLU A 284 29.15 -1.03 -3.79
N PRO A 285 29.40 -0.33 -2.66
CA PRO A 285 28.51 0.75 -2.18
C PRO A 285 28.27 1.88 -3.20
N GLN A 286 29.16 2.03 -4.18
CA GLN A 286 29.11 3.07 -5.23
C GLN A 286 28.64 2.53 -6.60
N GLY A 287 28.40 1.23 -6.75
CA GLY A 287 28.08 0.61 -8.03
C GLY A 287 26.70 0.98 -8.59
N PHE A 288 25.79 1.43 -7.73
CA PHE A 288 24.39 1.75 -8.09
C PHE A 288 24.07 3.24 -8.09
N GLN A 289 25.09 4.07 -8.33
CA GLN A 289 24.87 5.46 -8.68
C GLN A 289 24.18 5.55 -10.05
N ALA A 290 23.67 6.75 -10.35
CA ALA A 290 23.27 7.08 -11.70
C ALA A 290 24.36 6.63 -12.69
N SER A 291 23.97 5.90 -13.74
CA SER A 291 24.92 5.38 -14.73
C SER A 291 25.79 6.53 -15.25
N LYS A 292 27.13 6.39 -15.25
CA LYS A 292 28.03 7.44 -15.76
C LYS A 292 27.73 7.84 -17.21
N TRP A 293 27.12 6.94 -17.99
CA TRP A 293 26.82 7.14 -19.41
C TRP A 293 25.48 7.80 -19.65
N THR A 294 24.46 7.44 -18.87
CA THR A 294 23.08 7.92 -19.09
C THR A 294 22.61 8.91 -18.02
N SER A 295 23.31 8.99 -16.89
CA SER A 295 22.91 9.69 -15.66
C SER A 295 21.54 9.25 -15.14
N LYS A 296 21.10 8.02 -15.45
CA LYS A 296 19.81 7.45 -15.03
C LYS A 296 19.97 6.41 -13.93
N TYR A 297 18.96 6.32 -13.07
CA TYR A 297 18.81 5.27 -12.05
C TYR A 297 18.06 4.06 -12.63
N HIS A 298 18.36 2.87 -12.11
CA HIS A 298 17.60 1.67 -12.41
C HIS A 298 16.39 1.56 -11.48
N LEU A 299 15.20 1.62 -12.06
CA LEU A 299 13.92 1.56 -11.36
C LEU A 299 13.14 0.35 -11.84
N SER A 300 12.37 -0.29 -10.97
CA SER A 300 11.61 -1.48 -11.32
C SER A 300 10.13 -1.35 -10.95
N PRO A 301 9.19 -1.78 -11.80
CA PRO A 301 7.83 -2.01 -11.36
C PRO A 301 7.80 -3.05 -10.23
N ILE A 302 6.81 -2.93 -9.34
CA ILE A 302 6.57 -3.91 -8.27
C ILE A 302 5.63 -4.97 -8.81
N TYR A 303 6.18 -6.12 -9.22
CA TYR A 303 5.37 -7.24 -9.70
C TYR A 303 4.83 -8.06 -8.54
N VAL A 304 3.64 -8.63 -8.70
CA VAL A 304 3.02 -9.52 -7.72
C VAL A 304 3.03 -10.93 -8.26
N VAL A 305 3.63 -11.85 -7.51
CA VAL A 305 3.78 -13.25 -7.90
C VAL A 305 3.18 -14.18 -6.83
N HIS A 306 2.41 -15.16 -7.28
CA HIS A 306 2.01 -16.30 -6.48
C HIS A 306 2.97 -17.47 -6.75
N PRO A 307 3.45 -18.22 -5.74
CA PRO A 307 4.39 -19.33 -5.97
C PRO A 307 3.85 -20.41 -6.93
N TYR A 308 2.55 -20.66 -6.92
CA TYR A 308 1.92 -21.68 -7.78
C TYR A 308 1.35 -21.13 -9.10
N GLU A 309 0.87 -19.88 -9.10
CA GLU A 309 0.12 -19.31 -10.24
C GLU A 309 0.97 -18.34 -11.08
N GLY A 310 2.16 -18.00 -10.59
CA GLY A 310 3.06 -17.06 -11.25
C GLY A 310 2.60 -15.61 -11.15
N TYR A 311 2.90 -14.84 -12.18
CA TYR A 311 2.71 -13.40 -12.21
C TYR A 311 1.24 -13.00 -12.34
N ARG A 312 0.80 -12.17 -11.40
CA ARG A 312 -0.59 -11.79 -11.21
C ARG A 312 -0.87 -10.42 -11.81
N GLY A 313 -0.01 -9.46 -11.49
CA GLY A 313 -0.05 -8.07 -11.97
C GLY A 313 1.14 -7.29 -11.43
N GLN A 314 1.01 -5.97 -11.44
CA GLN A 314 1.98 -5.06 -10.81
C GLN A 314 1.26 -3.96 -10.03
N PHE A 315 1.95 -3.30 -9.11
CA PHE A 315 1.38 -2.12 -8.45
C PHE A 315 1.13 -1.01 -9.47
N ASP A 316 0.02 -0.29 -9.30
CA ASP A 316 -0.29 0.82 -10.20
C ASP A 316 0.36 2.11 -9.69
N ASN A 317 1.13 2.77 -10.55
CA ASN A 317 1.86 4.02 -10.26
C ASN A 317 2.72 3.97 -8.98
N CYS A 318 3.27 2.79 -8.66
CA CYS A 318 4.27 2.59 -7.61
C CYS A 318 5.46 1.81 -8.19
N ILE A 319 6.67 2.21 -7.82
CA ILE A 319 7.91 1.61 -8.31
C ILE A 319 8.84 1.26 -7.15
N ALA A 320 9.58 0.18 -7.29
CA ALA A 320 10.66 -0.18 -6.41
C ALA A 320 11.93 0.58 -6.82
N VAL A 321 12.58 1.16 -5.82
CA VAL A 321 13.77 1.98 -5.98
C VAL A 321 14.85 1.48 -5.03
N THR A 322 16.05 1.25 -5.54
CA THR A 322 17.18 0.87 -4.69
C THR A 322 17.55 2.03 -3.77
N LYS A 323 17.80 1.77 -2.48
CA LYS A 323 18.04 2.81 -1.47
C LYS A 323 19.38 3.56 -1.60
N HIS A 324 20.18 3.27 -2.63
CA HIS A 324 21.53 3.84 -2.77
C HIS A 324 21.49 5.25 -3.36
N ASN A 325 22.05 6.22 -2.62
CA ASN A 325 22.18 7.63 -3.03
C ASN A 325 20.88 8.36 -3.41
N ILE A 326 19.74 7.88 -2.90
CA ILE A 326 18.46 8.56 -3.02
C ILE A 326 17.95 8.80 -1.61
N LEU A 327 17.62 10.04 -1.28
CA LEU A 327 17.17 10.44 0.04
C LEU A 327 15.65 10.38 0.13
N HIS A 328 15.14 10.09 1.33
CA HIS A 328 13.71 10.13 1.60
C HIS A 328 13.11 11.48 1.17
N LEU A 329 11.98 11.42 0.45
CA LEU A 329 11.27 12.54 -0.19
C LEU A 329 11.89 13.12 -1.47
N ASP A 330 12.97 12.55 -1.99
CA ASP A 330 13.49 12.93 -3.30
C ASP A 330 12.45 12.69 -4.40
N GLU A 331 12.51 13.52 -5.44
CA GLU A 331 11.67 13.41 -6.63
C GLU A 331 12.44 12.69 -7.74
N LEU A 332 11.85 11.61 -8.25
CA LEU A 332 12.37 10.81 -9.35
C LEU A 332 11.59 11.16 -10.62
N ILE A 333 12.26 11.74 -11.60
CA ILE A 333 11.66 12.12 -12.87
C ILE A 333 11.92 11.01 -13.89
N ILE A 334 10.84 10.51 -14.49
CA ILE A 334 10.87 9.48 -15.53
C ILE A 334 10.33 10.08 -16.82
N ASP A 335 11.16 10.14 -17.84
CA ASP A 335 10.72 10.48 -19.19
C ASP A 335 9.92 9.30 -19.77
N VAL A 336 8.71 9.58 -20.26
CA VAL A 336 7.79 8.59 -20.81
C VAL A 336 7.46 8.90 -22.26
N GLU A 337 7.44 7.84 -23.08
CA GLU A 337 7.06 7.91 -24.49
C GLU A 337 5.66 7.30 -24.71
N GLY A 338 4.91 7.83 -25.67
CA GLY A 338 3.60 7.28 -26.06
C GLY A 338 2.43 7.62 -25.13
N LYS A 339 2.61 8.56 -24.20
CA LYS A 339 1.54 9.11 -23.34
C LYS A 339 1.24 10.57 -23.71
N PRO A 340 0.08 11.13 -23.30
CA PRO A 340 -0.23 12.55 -23.48
C PRO A 340 0.73 13.51 -22.74
N TRP A 341 1.42 13.01 -21.72
CA TRP A 341 2.48 13.69 -20.98
C TRP A 341 3.85 13.12 -21.35
N HIS A 342 4.91 13.90 -21.13
CA HIS A 342 6.29 13.49 -21.44
C HIS A 342 7.07 13.07 -20.19
N GLN A 343 6.62 13.46 -18.99
CA GLN A 343 7.31 13.15 -17.73
C GLN A 343 6.34 12.69 -16.64
N GLU A 344 6.79 11.72 -15.86
CA GLU A 344 6.16 11.26 -14.63
C GLU A 344 7.11 11.52 -13.46
N VAL A 345 6.62 12.19 -12.43
CA VAL A 345 7.42 12.51 -11.24
C VAL A 345 6.92 11.66 -10.09
N TYR A 346 7.80 10.83 -9.55
CA TYR A 346 7.54 9.97 -8.41
C TYR A 346 8.19 10.54 -7.16
N ARG A 347 7.51 10.51 -6.02
CA ARG A 347 8.08 10.82 -4.71
C ARG A 347 8.64 9.54 -4.10
N TYR A 348 9.91 9.53 -3.72
CA TYR A 348 10.58 8.39 -3.12
C TYR A 348 10.41 8.34 -1.59
N PHE A 349 10.18 7.13 -1.08
CA PHE A 349 10.07 6.83 0.34
C PHE A 349 10.98 5.66 0.71
N ASP A 350 11.99 5.96 1.52
CA ASP A 350 12.78 4.94 2.21
C ASP A 350 11.96 4.32 3.36
N THR A 351 11.26 3.22 3.10
CA THR A 351 10.47 2.50 4.12
C THR A 351 11.38 1.70 5.06
N ASP A 352 11.16 1.81 6.37
CA ASP A 352 12.04 1.23 7.40
C ASP A 352 11.31 0.49 8.53
N THR A 353 10.04 0.11 8.31
CA THR A 353 9.32 -0.79 9.21
C THR A 353 9.89 -2.19 9.18
N GLN A 354 9.94 -2.83 10.35
CA GLN A 354 10.50 -4.16 10.56
C GLN A 354 9.79 -5.22 9.72
N GLN A 355 8.46 -5.16 9.68
CA GLN A 355 7.62 -5.97 8.82
C GLN A 355 7.21 -5.13 7.62
N ASN A 356 7.54 -5.60 6.42
CA ASN A 356 7.18 -4.97 5.16
C ASN A 356 7.27 -6.00 4.03
N PHE A 357 6.51 -5.79 2.96
CA PHE A 357 6.45 -6.74 1.85
C PHE A 357 7.79 -6.99 1.14
N MET A 358 8.77 -6.08 1.25
CA MET A 358 10.11 -6.26 0.66
C MET A 358 10.91 -7.36 1.36
N ASN A 359 10.61 -7.67 2.63
CA ASN A 359 11.36 -8.65 3.41
C ASN A 359 11.35 -10.06 2.81
N LEU A 360 10.25 -10.47 2.17
CA LEU A 360 10.14 -11.78 1.54
C LEU A 360 10.36 -11.72 0.02
N SER A 361 10.84 -10.58 -0.48
CA SER A 361 11.28 -10.46 -1.86
C SER A 361 12.69 -11.01 -2.04
N ALA A 362 13.06 -11.32 -3.28
CA ALA A 362 14.44 -11.68 -3.62
C ALA A 362 15.46 -10.56 -3.30
N ASN A 363 15.01 -9.31 -3.17
CA ASN A 363 15.86 -8.15 -2.91
C ASN A 363 15.26 -7.25 -1.81
N GLN A 364 15.68 -7.47 -0.57
CA GLN A 364 15.08 -6.91 0.65
C GLN A 364 15.38 -5.41 0.87
N ARG A 365 16.34 -4.81 0.15
CA ARG A 365 16.82 -3.43 0.37
C ARG A 365 16.30 -2.44 -0.67
N MET A 366 14.98 -2.44 -0.86
CA MET A 366 14.29 -1.52 -1.76
C MET A 366 13.45 -0.52 -0.94
N GLY A 367 13.36 0.70 -1.43
CA GLY A 367 12.30 1.65 -1.04
C GLY A 367 11.20 1.68 -2.11
N VAL A 368 10.16 2.47 -1.85
CA VAL A 368 9.01 2.60 -2.74
C VAL A 368 8.91 4.06 -3.19
N ALA A 369 8.66 4.29 -4.47
CA ALA A 369 8.25 5.62 -4.94
C ALA A 369 6.83 5.57 -5.50
N ILE A 370 6.07 6.64 -5.21
CA ILE A 370 4.67 6.78 -5.58
C ILE A 370 4.54 7.96 -6.55
N LEU A 371 3.77 7.80 -7.62
CA LEU A 371 3.55 8.89 -8.58
C LEU A 371 2.95 10.12 -7.88
N LYS A 372 3.55 11.28 -8.09
CA LYS A 372 3.16 12.56 -7.49
C LYS A 372 2.49 13.47 -8.51
N GLU A 373 3.07 13.58 -9.69
CA GLU A 373 2.57 14.45 -10.76
C GLU A 373 2.96 13.90 -12.14
N VAL A 374 2.24 14.35 -13.16
CA VAL A 374 2.63 14.18 -14.57
C VAL A 374 2.83 15.54 -15.20
N ARG A 375 3.78 15.66 -16.12
CA ARG A 375 4.10 16.91 -16.79
C ARG A 375 3.82 16.80 -18.28
N TYR A 376 2.92 17.67 -18.74
CA TYR A 376 2.57 17.80 -20.15
C TYR A 376 3.61 18.67 -20.85
N SER A 377 3.84 18.39 -22.14
CA SER A 377 4.68 19.26 -22.95
C SER A 377 3.97 20.60 -23.09
N SER A 378 4.56 21.69 -22.61
CA SER A 378 4.09 23.01 -23.00
C SER A 378 4.14 23.07 -24.52
N LYS A 379 3.01 23.30 -25.20
CA LYS A 379 3.08 23.77 -26.58
C LYS A 379 3.91 25.05 -26.52
N GLN A 380 5.13 25.02 -27.08
CA GLN A 380 5.84 26.26 -27.37
C GLN A 380 4.88 27.11 -28.19
N ALA A 381 4.48 28.25 -27.61
CA ALA A 381 3.61 29.22 -28.25
C ALA A 381 4.31 29.86 -29.45
#